data_AF-A0A5B7AYW1-F1
#
_entry.id   AF-A0A5B7AYW1-F1
#
_cell.length_a   1.000
_cell.length_b   1.000
_cell.length_c   1.000
_cell.angle_alpha   90.00
_cell.angle_beta   90.00
_cell.angle_gamma   90.00
#
_symmetry.space_group_name_H-M   'P 1'
#
loop_
_entity.id
_entity.type
_entity.pdbx_description
1 polymer ?
#
loop_
_entity_poly.entity_id
_entity_poly.type
_entity_poly.pdbx_seq_one_letter_code
_entity_poly.pdbx_strand_id
1 'polypeptide(L)'
;KSKENTWLFNIRFENGVMEIPPLTITDNTECAFRNLVAYEQYRQGIYPRCFSDYVRFIDWIVNSAKDAEKLGHYGIINNWLGDHEAIATMLNKLSDNIYIDSDSFCYLEVFNNVNKHCRRRRNRWLANLRRNYFNTPWAIISFLAALVLLLLTFIQTIFSIIS
;
A
#
# COMPACT_ATOMS: atom_id res chain seq x y z
N LYS A 1 -24.70 13.12 -16.92
CA LYS A 1 -23.54 13.42 -16.05
C LYS A 1 -22.39 12.51 -16.52
N SER A 2 -21.52 13.03 -17.38
CA SER A 2 -20.37 12.28 -17.90
C SER A 2 -19.45 11.88 -16.74
N LYS A 3 -19.11 10.59 -16.65
CA LYS A 3 -18.04 10.09 -15.80
C LYS A 3 -16.73 10.58 -16.39
N GLU A 4 -16.30 11.79 -16.01
CA GLU A 4 -14.99 12.31 -16.40
C GLU A 4 -13.89 11.49 -15.71
N ASN A 5 -13.11 10.80 -16.55
CA ASN A 5 -11.71 10.41 -16.38
C ASN A 5 -11.18 10.52 -14.94
N THR A 6 -11.34 9.47 -14.14
CA THR A 6 -10.71 9.37 -12.82
C THR A 6 -9.34 8.74 -13.03
N TRP A 7 -8.35 9.61 -13.09
CA TRP A 7 -7.00 9.39 -13.62
C TRP A 7 -6.26 8.23 -12.94
N LEU A 8 -5.50 7.48 -13.74
CA LEU A 8 -4.51 6.48 -13.31
C LEU A 8 -3.63 6.95 -12.12
N PHE A 9 -3.43 8.27 -12.04
CA PHE A 9 -2.59 8.96 -11.06
C PHE A 9 -3.31 9.39 -9.76
N ASN A 10 -4.61 9.11 -9.59
CA ASN A 10 -5.35 9.59 -8.42
C ASN A 10 -5.12 8.69 -7.19
N ILE A 11 -3.89 8.63 -6.71
CA ILE A 11 -3.51 7.91 -5.50
C ILE A 11 -3.75 8.79 -4.29
N ARG A 12 -4.44 8.27 -3.28
CA ARG A 12 -4.78 9.00 -2.05
C ARG A 12 -4.42 8.19 -0.82
N PHE A 13 -4.27 8.91 0.29
CA PHE A 13 -4.13 8.29 1.60
C PHE A 13 -5.07 8.96 2.60
N GLU A 14 -6.15 8.27 2.94
CA GLU A 14 -7.22 8.77 3.79
C GLU A 14 -7.51 7.79 4.92
N ASN A 15 -7.63 8.29 6.15
CA ASN A 15 -8.00 7.50 7.33
C ASN A 15 -7.13 6.24 7.60
N GLY A 16 -5.87 6.24 7.14
CA GLY A 16 -4.97 5.09 7.29
C GLY A 16 -5.06 4.06 6.17
N VAL A 17 -5.85 4.34 5.13
CA VAL A 17 -6.02 3.49 3.96
C VAL A 17 -5.40 4.19 2.75
N MET A 18 -4.60 3.43 1.99
CA MET A 18 -4.06 3.88 0.71
C MET A 18 -5.01 3.45 -0.40
N GLU A 19 -5.50 4.40 -1.17
CA GLU A 19 -6.39 4.18 -2.30
C GLU A 19 -5.57 4.33 -3.58
N ILE A 20 -5.51 3.25 -4.35
CA ILE A 20 -4.76 3.18 -5.61
C ILE A 20 -5.75 2.81 -6.71
N PRO A 21 -5.82 3.60 -7.81
CA PRO A 21 -6.65 3.25 -8.95
C PRO A 21 -6.24 1.88 -9.55
N PRO A 22 -7.20 1.05 -10.00
CA PRO A 22 -6.90 -0.20 -10.65
C PRO A 22 -6.03 -0.02 -11.91
N LEU A 23 -4.96 -0.81 -12.01
CA LEU A 23 -4.05 -0.91 -13.14
C LEU A 23 -4.27 -2.25 -13.84
N THR A 24 -4.59 -2.22 -15.12
CA THR A 24 -4.65 -3.43 -15.94
C THR A 24 -3.31 -3.65 -16.65
N ILE A 25 -2.69 -4.80 -16.40
CA ILE A 25 -1.41 -5.17 -17.00
C ILE A 25 -1.66 -6.19 -18.10
N THR A 26 -1.15 -5.87 -19.29
CA THR A 26 -1.23 -6.65 -20.54
C THR A 26 0.16 -6.73 -21.17
N ASP A 27 0.32 -7.53 -22.23
CA ASP A 27 1.59 -7.65 -22.97
C ASP A 27 2.13 -6.30 -23.49
N ASN A 28 1.24 -5.34 -23.77
CA ASN A 28 1.61 -4.03 -24.30
C ASN A 28 1.98 -3.01 -23.21
N THR A 29 1.71 -3.31 -21.93
CA THR A 29 1.85 -2.35 -20.83
C THR A 29 3.30 -1.89 -20.68
N GLU A 30 4.28 -2.79 -20.78
CA GLU A 30 5.70 -2.43 -20.66
C GLU A 30 6.10 -1.41 -21.74
N CYS A 31 5.80 -1.72 -23.01
CA CYS A 31 6.16 -0.85 -24.13
C CYS A 31 5.50 0.53 -24.00
N ALA A 32 4.21 0.57 -23.68
CA ALA A 32 3.48 1.81 -23.48
C ALA A 32 4.08 2.66 -22.34
N PHE A 33 4.39 2.04 -21.21
CA PHE A 33 4.93 2.74 -20.04
C PHE A 33 6.32 3.29 -20.32
N ARG A 34 7.21 2.52 -20.95
CA ARG A 34 8.56 3.00 -21.33
C ARG A 34 8.49 4.19 -22.27
N ASN A 35 7.61 4.15 -23.26
CA ASN A 35 7.46 5.26 -24.22
C ASN A 35 6.93 6.52 -23.54
N LEU A 36 5.99 6.41 -22.61
CA LEU A 36 5.45 7.54 -21.85
C LEU A 36 6.49 8.14 -20.90
N VAL A 37 7.26 7.31 -20.20
CA VAL A 37 8.38 7.77 -19.37
C VAL A 37 9.43 8.49 -20.22
N ALA A 38 9.85 7.89 -21.34
CA ALA A 38 10.83 8.50 -22.24
C ALA A 38 10.33 9.85 -22.78
N TYR A 39 9.05 9.95 -23.13
CA TYR A 39 8.41 11.19 -23.57
C TYR A 39 8.45 12.28 -22.49
N GLU A 40 8.05 11.97 -21.25
CA GLU A 40 8.08 12.93 -20.14
C GLU A 40 9.51 13.37 -19.79
N GLN A 41 10.48 12.46 -19.87
CA GLN A 41 11.87 12.77 -19.51
C GLN A 41 12.62 13.58 -20.55
N TYR A 42 12.36 13.31 -21.83
CA TYR A 42 13.03 14.00 -22.93
C TYR A 42 12.48 15.41 -23.13
N ARG A 43 11.17 15.61 -22.88
CA ARG A 43 10.53 16.89 -23.11
C ARG A 43 10.85 17.88 -21.99
N GLN A 44 11.69 18.86 -22.30
CA GLN A 44 11.97 19.97 -21.39
C GLN A 44 10.70 20.76 -21.06
N GLY A 45 10.51 21.12 -19.79
CA GLY A 45 9.40 21.96 -19.33
C GLY A 45 8.09 21.23 -18.99
N ILE A 46 8.04 19.89 -19.07
CA ILE A 46 6.94 19.12 -18.45
C ILE A 46 7.24 18.95 -16.97
N TYR A 47 6.57 19.77 -16.16
CA TYR A 47 6.52 19.60 -14.72
C TYR A 47 5.07 19.79 -14.23
N PRO A 48 4.61 18.94 -13.32
CA PRO A 48 5.31 17.78 -12.75
C PRO A 48 5.27 16.55 -13.70
N ARG A 49 6.25 15.64 -13.58
CA ARG A 49 6.37 14.42 -14.41
C ARG A 49 5.53 13.27 -13.83
N CYS A 50 4.21 13.47 -13.76
CA CYS A 50 3.35 12.59 -12.97
C CYS A 50 3.29 11.14 -13.47
N PHE A 51 3.54 10.85 -14.75
CA PHE A 51 3.60 9.46 -15.21
C PHE A 51 4.87 8.77 -14.72
N SER A 52 6.02 9.42 -14.83
CA SER A 52 7.31 8.94 -14.33
C SER A 52 7.27 8.72 -12.82
N ASP A 53 6.69 9.67 -12.09
CA ASP A 53 6.48 9.57 -10.64
C ASP A 53 5.53 8.42 -10.29
N TYR A 54 4.50 8.19 -11.11
CA TYR A 54 3.56 7.07 -10.93
C TYR A 54 4.24 5.72 -11.12
N VAL A 55 5.05 5.57 -12.17
CA VAL A 55 5.81 4.33 -12.41
C VAL A 55 6.73 4.04 -11.24
N ARG A 56 7.44 5.05 -10.71
CA ARG A 56 8.25 4.88 -9.50
C ARG A 56 7.41 4.52 -8.28
N PHE A 57 6.26 5.17 -8.09
CA PHE A 57 5.38 4.86 -6.98
C PHE A 57 4.95 3.38 -6.99
N ILE A 58 4.58 2.85 -8.16
CA ILE A 58 4.21 1.44 -8.31
C ILE A 58 5.38 0.50 -8.04
N ASP A 59 6.57 0.81 -8.55
CA ASP A 59 7.83 0.09 -8.25
C ASP A 59 8.10 -0.02 -6.74
N TRP A 60 7.94 1.07 -5.99
CA TRP A 60 8.12 1.05 -4.54
C TRP A 60 7.13 0.16 -3.78
N ILE A 61 5.94 -0.08 -4.34
CA ILE A 61 4.92 -0.95 -3.73
C ILE A 61 5.11 -2.40 -4.18
N VAL A 62 5.55 -2.66 -5.41
CA VAL A 62 5.59 -3.99 -6.02
C VAL A 62 7.03 -4.48 -6.16
N ASN A 63 7.66 -4.87 -5.05
CA ASN A 63 9.05 -5.36 -5.10
C ASN A 63 9.15 -6.86 -5.42
N SER A 64 8.09 -7.64 -5.16
CA SER A 64 8.08 -9.10 -5.31
C SER A 64 6.77 -9.63 -5.89
N ALA A 65 6.75 -10.87 -6.39
CA ALA A 65 5.51 -11.53 -6.81
C ALA A 65 4.42 -11.53 -5.73
N LYS A 66 4.80 -11.63 -4.44
CA LYS A 66 3.84 -11.59 -3.33
C LYS A 66 3.16 -10.23 -3.20
N ASP A 67 3.87 -9.16 -3.51
CA ASP A 67 3.31 -7.81 -3.51
C ASP A 67 2.33 -7.66 -4.68
N ALA A 68 2.72 -8.14 -5.87
CA ALA A 68 1.86 -8.14 -7.06
C ALA A 68 0.59 -8.98 -6.85
N GLU A 69 0.72 -10.19 -6.31
CA GLU A 69 -0.40 -11.08 -5.95
C GLU A 69 -1.33 -10.41 -4.94
N LYS A 70 -0.78 -9.80 -3.88
CA LYS A 70 -1.56 -9.11 -2.88
C LYS A 70 -2.34 -7.93 -3.46
N LEU A 71 -1.71 -7.11 -4.31
CA LEU A 71 -2.42 -6.03 -5.01
C LEU A 71 -3.47 -6.57 -6.00
N GLY A 72 -3.24 -7.73 -6.59
CA GLY A 72 -4.22 -8.46 -7.39
C GLY A 72 -5.45 -8.85 -6.58
N HIS A 73 -5.27 -9.41 -5.38
CA HIS A 73 -6.38 -9.73 -4.49
C HIS A 73 -7.21 -8.51 -4.06
N TYR A 74 -6.60 -7.32 -3.96
CA TYR A 74 -7.30 -6.08 -3.68
C TYR A 74 -7.90 -5.41 -4.92
N GLY A 75 -7.78 -6.01 -6.10
CA GLY A 75 -8.28 -5.45 -7.37
C GLY A 75 -7.51 -4.22 -7.86
N ILE A 76 -6.33 -3.97 -7.29
CA ILE A 76 -5.46 -2.86 -7.68
C ILE A 76 -4.65 -3.23 -8.93
N ILE A 77 -4.19 -4.48 -9.05
CA ILE A 77 -3.53 -4.99 -10.25
C ILE A 77 -4.41 -6.05 -10.91
N ASN A 78 -4.84 -5.79 -12.13
CA ASN A 78 -5.52 -6.79 -12.95
C ASN A 78 -4.49 -7.47 -13.87
N ASN A 79 -4.09 -8.68 -13.51
CA ASN A 79 -3.05 -9.45 -14.19
C ASN A 79 -3.60 -10.21 -15.40
N TRP A 80 -3.31 -9.74 -16.62
CA TRP A 80 -3.56 -10.48 -17.86
C TRP A 80 -2.31 -11.17 -18.43
N LEU A 81 -1.16 -11.05 -17.77
CA LEU A 81 0.08 -11.78 -18.12
C LEU A 81 0.06 -13.22 -17.58
N GLY A 82 -0.77 -13.51 -16.58
CA GLY A 82 -0.92 -14.84 -15.99
C GLY A 82 0.14 -15.21 -14.94
N ASP A 83 1.20 -14.42 -14.80
CA ASP A 83 2.29 -14.65 -13.83
C ASP A 83 2.60 -13.38 -13.01
N HIS A 84 2.58 -13.51 -11.69
CA HIS A 84 2.86 -12.41 -10.76
C HIS A 84 4.37 -12.09 -10.69
N GLU A 85 5.25 -13.05 -10.92
CA GLU A 85 6.70 -12.83 -10.96
C GLU A 85 7.09 -12.03 -12.21
N ALA A 86 6.51 -12.36 -13.37
CA ALA A 86 6.63 -11.57 -14.58
C ALA A 86 6.17 -10.11 -14.37
N ILE A 87 5.04 -9.89 -13.70
CA ILE A 87 4.56 -8.54 -13.36
C ILE A 87 5.56 -7.78 -12.49
N ALA A 88 5.98 -8.38 -11.37
CA ALA A 88 6.88 -7.71 -10.44
C ALA A 88 8.20 -7.36 -11.14
N THR A 89 8.75 -8.29 -11.92
CA THR A 89 9.96 -8.06 -12.70
C THR A 89 9.79 -6.94 -13.72
N MET A 90 8.68 -6.93 -14.47
CA MET A 90 8.38 -5.89 -15.45
C MET A 90 8.25 -4.51 -14.80
N LEU A 91 7.45 -4.39 -13.74
CA LEU A 91 7.23 -3.12 -13.03
C LEU A 91 8.52 -2.58 -12.42
N ASN A 92 9.36 -3.44 -11.82
CA ASN A 92 10.64 -3.02 -11.29
C ASN A 92 11.57 -2.50 -12.39
N LYS A 93 11.63 -3.19 -13.53
CA LYS A 93 12.44 -2.76 -14.70
C LYS A 93 11.90 -1.50 -15.39
N LEU A 94 10.66 -1.10 -15.15
CA LEU A 94 10.11 0.14 -15.68
C LEU A 94 10.67 1.36 -14.93
N SER A 95 11.08 1.20 -13.68
CA SER A 95 11.66 2.28 -12.87
C SER A 95 13.16 2.52 -13.16
N ASP A 96 13.80 1.62 -13.90
CA ASP A 96 15.18 1.75 -14.33
C ASP A 96 15.37 3.05 -15.14
N ASN A 97 16.39 3.82 -14.78
CA ASN A 97 16.73 5.10 -15.40
C ASN A 97 15.63 6.19 -15.28
N ILE A 98 14.68 6.06 -14.34
CA ILE A 98 13.76 7.13 -14.05
C ILE A 98 14.42 8.24 -13.21
N TYR A 99 14.67 9.42 -13.79
CA TYR A 99 15.02 10.62 -13.04
C TYR A 99 13.79 11.17 -12.31
N ILE A 100 13.95 11.40 -11.01
CA ILE A 100 12.92 11.96 -10.14
C ILE A 100 13.43 13.26 -9.56
N ASP A 101 12.59 14.27 -9.65
CA ASP A 101 12.76 15.53 -8.94
C ASP A 101 11.97 15.47 -7.63
N SER A 102 12.68 15.46 -6.50
CA SER A 102 12.06 15.39 -5.18
C SER A 102 11.18 16.58 -4.86
N ASP A 103 11.47 17.74 -5.45
CA ASP A 103 10.78 18.99 -5.12
C ASP A 103 9.46 19.12 -5.89
N SER A 104 9.32 18.42 -7.01
CA SER A 104 8.11 18.42 -7.86
C SER A 104 7.39 17.07 -7.94
N PHE A 105 7.70 16.14 -7.02
CA PHE A 105 7.13 14.79 -7.00
C PHE A 105 5.61 14.79 -6.74
N CYS A 106 4.80 14.24 -7.67
CA CYS A 106 3.33 14.33 -7.62
C CYS A 106 2.69 13.70 -6.37
N TYR A 107 3.37 12.72 -5.74
CA TYR A 107 2.83 12.00 -4.58
C TYR A 107 3.46 12.40 -3.26
N LEU A 108 4.21 13.51 -3.20
CA LEU A 108 4.93 13.94 -2.01
C LEU A 108 4.00 14.08 -0.79
N GLU A 109 2.80 14.64 -0.99
CA GLU A 109 1.81 14.78 0.08
C GLU A 109 1.29 13.42 0.58
N VAL A 110 1.07 12.46 -0.33
CA VAL A 110 0.67 11.08 0.02
C VAL A 110 1.74 10.46 0.93
N PHE A 111 3.01 10.56 0.57
CA PHE A 111 4.12 10.08 1.40
C PHE A 111 4.18 10.77 2.76
N ASN A 112 4.01 12.09 2.80
CA ASN A 112 3.99 12.84 4.04
C ASN A 112 2.85 12.38 4.96
N ASN A 113 1.66 12.13 4.40
CA ASN A 113 0.51 11.66 5.15
C ASN A 113 0.70 10.22 5.66
N VAL A 114 1.25 9.32 4.84
CA VAL A 114 1.63 7.96 5.25
C VAL A 114 2.66 8.00 6.37
N ASN A 115 3.73 8.78 6.20
CA ASN A 115 4.80 8.92 7.20
C ASN A 115 4.26 9.49 8.52
N LYS A 116 3.41 10.52 8.46
CA LYS A 116 2.74 11.10 9.62
C LYS A 116 1.88 10.06 10.33
N HIS A 117 1.13 9.25 9.59
CA HIS A 117 0.31 8.17 10.14
C HIS A 117 1.19 7.10 10.80
N CYS A 118 2.23 6.61 10.15
CA CYS A 118 3.13 5.59 10.67
C CYS A 118 3.94 6.07 11.89
N ARG A 119 4.26 7.35 11.99
CA ARG A 119 4.97 7.95 13.13
C ARG A 119 4.11 8.12 14.38
N ARG A 120 2.77 8.08 14.28
CA ARG A 120 1.90 8.18 15.47
C ARG A 120 2.17 7.02 16.42
N ARG A 121 2.47 7.34 17.70
CA ARG A 121 2.76 6.33 18.74
C ARG A 121 1.71 5.22 18.76
N ARG A 122 0.43 5.57 18.80
CA ARG A 122 -0.68 4.59 18.78
C ARG A 122 -0.59 3.61 17.62
N ASN A 123 -0.31 4.10 16.41
CA ASN A 123 -0.23 3.25 15.21
C ASN A 123 0.99 2.34 15.25
N ARG A 124 2.14 2.85 15.72
CA ARG A 124 3.35 2.05 15.91
C ARG A 124 3.15 0.94 16.96
N TRP A 125 2.53 1.28 18.09
CA TRP A 125 2.18 0.31 19.13
C TRP A 125 1.20 -0.75 18.61
N LEU A 126 0.13 -0.33 17.91
CA LEU A 126 -0.85 -1.26 17.34
C LEU A 126 -0.22 -2.17 16.27
N ALA A 127 0.64 -1.63 15.41
CA ALA A 127 1.37 -2.41 14.42
C ALA A 127 2.31 -3.44 15.07
N ASN A 128 3.04 -3.03 16.12
CA ASN A 128 3.89 -3.95 16.89
C ASN A 128 3.07 -5.03 17.61
N LEU A 129 1.93 -4.68 18.21
CA LEU A 129 1.04 -5.66 18.85
C LEU A 129 0.50 -6.65 17.83
N ARG A 130 0.01 -6.17 16.68
CA ARG A 130 -0.50 -7.03 15.62
C ARG A 130 0.60 -7.96 15.08
N ARG A 131 1.79 -7.42 14.84
CA ARG A 131 2.92 -8.16 14.23
C ARG A 131 3.65 -9.08 15.21
N ASN A 132 3.73 -8.77 16.50
CA ASN A 132 4.53 -9.59 17.41
C ASN A 132 3.65 -10.52 18.25
N TYR A 133 2.40 -10.11 18.51
CA TYR A 133 1.50 -10.85 19.38
C TYR A 133 0.40 -11.55 18.58
N PHE A 134 -0.38 -10.84 17.76
CA PHE A 134 -1.51 -11.44 17.02
C PHE A 134 -1.14 -12.09 15.68
N ASN A 135 0.10 -12.54 15.54
CA ASN A 135 0.57 -13.19 14.31
C ASN A 135 0.12 -14.64 14.17
N THR A 136 -0.37 -15.26 15.25
CA THR A 136 -0.86 -16.63 15.22
C THR A 136 -2.30 -16.69 15.76
N PRO A 137 -3.15 -17.59 15.24
CA PRO A 137 -4.49 -17.80 15.77
C PRO A 137 -4.48 -18.14 17.27
N TRP A 138 -3.47 -18.91 17.69
CA TRP A 138 -3.27 -19.30 19.09
C TRP A 138 -3.07 -18.11 20.02
N ALA A 139 -2.31 -17.09 19.60
CA ALA A 139 -2.12 -15.91 20.43
C ALA A 139 -3.43 -15.15 20.67
N ILE A 140 -4.33 -15.12 19.69
CA ILE A 140 -5.68 -14.53 19.84
C ILE A 140 -6.50 -15.33 20.85
N ILE A 141 -6.51 -16.65 20.74
CA ILE A 141 -7.24 -17.54 21.65
C ILE A 141 -6.73 -17.38 23.09
N SER A 142 -5.40 -17.42 23.27
CA SER A 142 -4.77 -17.25 24.59
C SER A 142 -5.12 -15.90 25.22
N PHE A 143 -5.11 -14.83 24.43
CA PHE A 143 -5.50 -13.50 24.89
C PHE A 143 -6.96 -13.46 25.35
N LEU A 144 -7.88 -14.06 24.59
CA LEU A 144 -9.30 -14.12 24.94
C LEU A 144 -9.54 -14.96 26.19
N ALA A 145 -8.87 -16.11 26.32
CA ALA A 145 -8.98 -16.95 27.52
C ALA A 145 -8.50 -16.21 28.77
N ALA A 146 -7.34 -15.55 28.70
CA ALA A 146 -6.82 -14.73 29.80
C ALA A 146 -7.78 -13.59 30.18
N LEU A 147 -8.39 -12.93 29.19
CA LEU A 147 -9.37 -11.87 29.42
C LEU A 147 -10.63 -12.40 30.13
N VAL A 148 -11.17 -13.54 29.71
CA VAL A 148 -12.33 -14.18 30.36
C VAL A 148 -12.01 -14.57 31.80
N LEU A 149 -10.86 -15.20 32.03
CA LEU A 149 -10.41 -15.56 33.38
C LEU A 149 -10.27 -14.33 34.28
N LEU A 150 -9.71 -13.23 33.77
CA LEU A 150 -9.56 -11.98 34.51
C LEU A 150 -10.92 -11.35 34.87
N LEU A 151 -11.88 -11.38 33.95
CA LEU A 151 -13.24 -10.89 34.23
C LEU A 151 -13.93 -11.76 35.28
N LEU A 152 -13.79 -13.08 35.20
CA LEU A 152 -14.34 -14.01 36.19
C LEU A 152 -13.75 -13.77 37.58
N THR A 153 -12.42 -13.62 37.69
CA THR A 153 -11.77 -13.35 38.99
C THR A 153 -12.15 -11.98 39.55
N PHE A 154 -12.31 -10.97 38.70
CA PHE A 154 -12.77 -9.65 39.12
C PHE A 154 -14.19 -9.71 39.69
N ILE A 155 -15.11 -10.39 39.00
CA ILE A 155 -16.49 -10.60 39.46
C ILE A 155 -16.49 -11.38 40.79
N GLN A 156 -15.72 -12.46 40.89
CA GLN A 156 -15.59 -13.25 42.11
C GLN A 156 -15.08 -12.40 43.29
N THR A 157 -14.10 -11.52 43.05
CA THR A 157 -13.54 -10.62 44.07
C THR A 157 -14.60 -9.64 44.57
N ILE A 158 -15.41 -9.06 43.67
CA ILE A 158 -16.52 -8.17 44.07
C ILE A 158 -17.53 -8.90 44.95
N PHE A 159 -17.98 -10.09 44.53
CA PHE A 159 -18.92 -10.89 45.33
C PHE A 159 -18.35 -11.25 46.70
N SER A 160 -17.04 -11.55 46.77
CA SER A 160 -16.36 -11.87 48.04
C SER A 160 -16.23 -10.68 49.00
N ILE A 161 -16.27 -9.44 48.51
CA ILE A 161 -16.21 -8.23 49.34
C ILE A 161 -17.61 -7.82 49.82
N ILE A 162 -18.64 -8.09 49.02
CA ILE A 162 -20.03 -7.72 49.31
C ILE A 162 -20.72 -8.76 50.22
N SER A 163 -20.28 -10.03 50.17
CA SER A 163 -20.74 -11.10 51.07
C SER A 163 -20.10 -11.03 52.45
#